data_AF-A0A8J2JRT5-F1
#
_entry.id   AF-A0A8J2JRT5-F1
#
_cell.length_a   1.000
_cell.length_b   1.000
_cell.length_c   1.000
_cell.angle_alpha   90.00
_cell.angle_beta   90.00
_cell.angle_gamma   90.00
#
_symmetry.space_group_name_H-M   'P 1'
#
loop_
_entity.id
_entity.type
_entity.pdbx_description
1 polymer ?
#
loop_
_entity_poly.entity_id
_entity_poly.type
_entity_poly.pdbx_seq_one_letter_code
_entity_poly.pdbx_strand_id
1 'polypeptide(L)'
;MEFKANHHDGHFARKSINQCSISVNPGPKSNHREGKMPVSLNEQSFLFPGPERIHVSMLRNDKPTNFTDPFYLYPDVRTGYDLIRRGLARSNNGNCLGYRPDDQSGYIWLSYQTVLDRSINFGRGLRHLGVKEKECVGIYSNNRVEWALAQQGLYSFSMVSVALYDTLGPTASHFIITQAEITTVVLETEKNLESILENVPTCLKTIIYMNDLSSDIVVRAEKLGLNLYKFCEVEKVG
;
A
#
# COMPACT_ATOMS: atom_id res chain seq x y z
N MET A 1 -7.36 35.74 29.52
CA MET A 1 -6.70 34.49 29.93
C MET A 1 -6.32 33.77 28.64
N GLU A 2 -5.23 34.23 28.04
CA GLU A 2 -4.66 33.73 26.77
C GLU A 2 -3.58 32.70 27.13
N PHE A 3 -3.68 31.50 26.57
CA PHE A 3 -2.62 30.51 26.66
C PHE A 3 -1.71 30.64 25.44
N LYS A 4 -0.51 31.19 25.66
CA LYS A 4 0.62 31.11 24.74
C LYS A 4 1.25 29.72 24.84
N ALA A 5 1.32 28.99 23.73
CA ALA A 5 2.12 27.78 23.61
C ALA A 5 3.56 28.18 23.24
N ASN A 6 4.52 27.82 24.09
CA ASN A 6 5.95 27.98 23.83
C ASN A 6 6.40 26.94 22.79
N HIS A 7 7.03 27.40 21.72
CA HIS A 7 7.81 26.59 20.80
C HIS A 7 9.06 26.07 21.50
N HIS A 8 9.27 24.76 21.48
CA HIS A 8 10.56 24.14 21.70
C HIS A 8 11.05 23.55 20.37
N ASP A 9 12.16 24.09 19.89
CA ASP A 9 12.90 23.66 18.73
C ASP A 9 13.44 22.23 18.93
N GLY A 10 12.87 21.29 18.17
CA GLY A 10 13.40 19.94 18.02
C GLY A 10 14.08 19.80 16.66
N HIS A 11 15.38 20.06 16.60
CA HIS A 11 16.22 19.70 15.46
C HIS A 11 16.25 18.18 15.28
N PHE A 12 15.38 17.63 14.43
CA PHE A 12 15.53 16.26 13.93
C PHE A 12 16.55 16.26 12.78
N ALA A 13 17.73 15.72 13.05
CA ALA A 13 18.77 15.47 12.06
C ALA A 13 18.26 14.49 10.99
N ARG A 14 18.08 14.97 9.76
CA ARG A 14 17.74 14.16 8.58
C ARG A 14 18.99 13.39 8.14
N LYS A 15 19.00 12.06 8.32
CA LYS A 15 20.02 11.18 7.72
C LYS A 15 19.69 10.93 6.25
N SER A 16 20.73 11.03 5.43
CA SER A 16 20.75 10.87 3.98
C SER A 16 20.18 9.53 3.52
N ILE A 17 19.22 9.58 2.61
CA ILE A 17 18.72 8.42 1.85
C ILE A 17 19.79 8.08 0.79
N ASN A 18 20.56 7.02 1.00
CA ASN A 18 21.39 6.46 -0.07
C ASN A 18 20.49 5.60 -0.97
N GLN A 19 20.20 6.13 -2.15
CA GLN A 19 19.38 5.51 -3.19
C GLN A 19 20.04 4.23 -3.74
N CYS A 20 19.33 3.10 -3.65
CA CYS A 20 19.42 2.10 -4.72
C CYS A 20 19.03 2.81 -6.03
N SER A 21 19.89 2.73 -7.04
CA SER A 21 19.78 3.48 -8.29
C SER A 21 18.46 3.22 -9.02
N ILE A 22 17.47 4.08 -8.76
CA ILE A 22 16.27 4.21 -9.57
C ILE A 22 16.69 4.95 -10.84
N SER A 23 16.56 4.30 -12.00
CA SER A 23 16.67 5.00 -13.29
C SER A 23 15.53 6.03 -13.37
N VAL A 24 15.85 7.29 -13.11
CA VAL A 24 14.92 8.40 -13.20
C VAL A 24 14.89 8.85 -14.65
N ASN A 25 13.96 8.27 -15.44
CA ASN A 25 13.60 8.90 -16.71
C ASN A 25 12.64 10.05 -16.40
N PRO A 26 12.94 11.30 -16.80
CA PRO A 26 11.92 12.34 -16.83
C PRO A 26 10.89 11.88 -17.88
N GLY A 27 9.81 11.28 -17.41
CA GLY A 27 8.75 10.76 -18.28
C GLY A 27 8.29 11.85 -19.26
N PRO A 28 7.90 11.49 -20.49
CA PRO A 28 7.41 12.45 -21.46
C PRO A 28 6.28 13.26 -20.83
N LYS A 29 6.26 14.58 -21.08
CA LYS A 29 5.13 15.46 -20.70
C LYS A 29 3.86 14.78 -21.19
N SER A 30 3.04 14.29 -20.26
CA SER A 30 1.84 13.55 -20.59
C SER A 30 0.91 14.48 -21.36
N ASN A 31 0.66 14.16 -22.64
CA ASN A 31 -0.52 14.62 -23.34
C ASN A 31 -1.72 13.98 -22.64
N HIS A 32 -2.16 14.59 -21.53
CA HIS A 32 -3.33 14.17 -20.80
C HIS A 32 -4.51 14.21 -21.77
N ARG A 33 -4.96 13.06 -22.27
CA ARG A 33 -6.37 12.94 -22.60
C ARG A 33 -7.07 13.11 -21.26
N GLU A 34 -7.70 14.27 -21.04
CA GLU A 34 -8.56 14.48 -19.89
C GLU A 34 -9.49 13.28 -19.81
N GLY A 35 -9.32 12.47 -18.77
CA GLY A 35 -10.23 11.36 -18.52
C GLY A 35 -11.58 12.01 -18.23
N LYS A 36 -12.53 11.87 -19.16
CA LYS A 36 -13.89 12.34 -18.92
C LYS A 36 -14.39 11.65 -17.65
N MET A 37 -14.64 12.43 -16.61
CA MET A 37 -15.19 11.89 -15.38
C MET A 37 -16.47 11.13 -15.71
N PRO A 38 -16.63 9.89 -15.21
CA PRO A 38 -17.80 9.08 -15.54
C PRO A 38 -19.10 9.71 -15.01
N VAL A 39 -19.00 10.57 -14.00
CA VAL A 39 -20.12 11.25 -13.34
C VAL A 39 -19.70 12.68 -12.99
N SER A 40 -20.63 13.63 -13.07
CA SER A 40 -20.43 15.02 -12.64
C SER A 40 -20.14 15.11 -11.13
N LEU A 41 -19.23 16.00 -10.73
CA LEU A 41 -18.93 16.24 -9.31
C LEU A 41 -20.13 16.78 -8.52
N ASN A 42 -21.04 17.47 -9.20
CA ASN A 42 -22.25 18.02 -8.58
C ASN A 42 -23.41 17.02 -8.53
N GLU A 43 -23.25 15.84 -9.15
CA GLU A 43 -24.31 14.85 -9.32
C GLU A 43 -23.76 13.44 -9.04
N GLN A 44 -23.09 13.24 -7.90
CA GLN A 44 -22.45 11.95 -7.56
C GLN A 44 -23.43 10.89 -7.03
N SER A 45 -24.63 11.29 -6.63
CA SER A 45 -25.66 10.38 -6.12
C SER A 45 -27.07 10.84 -6.49
N PHE A 46 -28.01 9.89 -6.50
CA PHE A 46 -29.43 10.17 -6.59
C PHE A 46 -30.18 9.58 -5.39
N LEU A 47 -31.31 10.17 -5.03
CA LEU A 47 -32.20 9.63 -4.01
C LEU A 47 -32.96 8.43 -4.59
N PHE A 48 -32.77 7.26 -4.01
CA PHE A 48 -33.52 6.07 -4.36
C PHE A 48 -34.97 6.20 -3.85
N PRO A 49 -35.98 5.85 -4.67
CA PRO A 49 -37.37 5.95 -4.25
C PRO A 49 -37.66 5.12 -2.99
N GLY A 50 -38.16 5.76 -1.94
CA GLY A 50 -38.52 5.10 -0.68
C GLY A 50 -38.54 6.06 0.52
N PRO A 51 -39.26 5.73 1.61
CA PRO A 51 -39.26 6.55 2.83
C PRO A 51 -37.88 6.62 3.52
N GLU A 52 -36.96 5.70 3.20
CA GLU A 52 -35.68 5.49 3.88
C GLU A 52 -34.60 6.51 3.48
N ARG A 53 -34.87 7.37 2.47
CA ARG A 53 -33.94 8.41 1.97
C ARG A 53 -32.56 7.88 1.59
N ILE A 54 -32.52 6.72 0.94
CA ILE A 54 -31.28 6.06 0.53
C ILE A 54 -30.68 6.84 -0.65
N HIS A 55 -29.39 7.18 -0.56
CA HIS A 55 -28.63 7.74 -1.69
C HIS A 55 -27.84 6.64 -2.39
N VAL A 56 -27.88 6.63 -3.72
CA VAL A 56 -27.18 5.64 -4.55
C VAL A 56 -26.19 6.35 -5.45
N SER A 57 -24.98 5.80 -5.57
CA SER A 57 -23.94 6.35 -6.44
C SER A 57 -24.40 6.36 -7.90
N MET A 58 -24.23 7.49 -8.56
CA MET A 58 -24.49 7.65 -10.00
C MET A 58 -23.51 6.87 -10.88
N LEU A 59 -22.46 6.26 -10.30
CA LEU A 59 -21.63 5.30 -11.01
C LEU A 59 -22.44 4.04 -11.37
N ARG A 60 -23.44 3.68 -10.55
CA ARG A 60 -24.41 2.62 -10.89
C ARG A 60 -25.35 3.12 -11.98
N ASN A 61 -25.01 2.82 -13.22
CA ASN A 61 -25.84 3.14 -14.40
C ASN A 61 -27.12 2.28 -14.46
N ASP A 62 -27.14 1.13 -13.78
CA ASP A 62 -28.32 0.32 -13.55
C ASP A 62 -29.08 0.90 -12.35
N LYS A 63 -30.30 1.43 -12.55
CA LYS A 63 -31.21 1.71 -11.43
C LYS A 63 -31.40 0.37 -10.70
N PRO A 64 -30.88 0.19 -9.47
CA PRO A 64 -30.78 -1.13 -8.89
C PRO A 64 -32.19 -1.68 -8.68
N THR A 65 -32.49 -2.81 -9.31
CA THR A 65 -33.69 -3.61 -8.99
C THR A 65 -33.48 -4.38 -7.68
N ASN A 66 -32.21 -4.64 -7.32
CA ASN A 66 -31.78 -5.21 -6.05
C ASN A 66 -30.35 -4.73 -5.70
N PHE A 67 -30.09 -4.37 -4.45
CA PHE A 67 -28.78 -3.86 -3.99
C PHE A 67 -27.69 -4.95 -3.90
N THR A 68 -28.06 -6.22 -4.09
CA THR A 68 -27.15 -7.36 -4.02
C THR A 68 -26.39 -7.65 -5.31
N ASP A 69 -26.79 -7.06 -6.44
CA ASP A 69 -26.16 -7.36 -7.73
C ASP A 69 -24.78 -6.67 -7.83
N PRO A 70 -23.72 -7.43 -8.20
CA PRO A 70 -22.37 -6.90 -8.27
C PRO A 70 -22.27 -5.85 -9.37
N PHE A 71 -21.87 -4.65 -8.97
CA PHE A 71 -21.68 -3.52 -9.87
C PHE A 71 -20.22 -3.42 -10.30
N TYR A 72 -20.00 -3.34 -11.61
CA TYR A 72 -18.68 -3.12 -12.20
C TYR A 72 -18.74 -1.89 -13.08
N LEU A 73 -17.99 -0.86 -12.70
CA LEU A 73 -17.89 0.37 -13.50
C LEU A 73 -17.33 0.10 -14.90
N TYR A 74 -16.43 -0.88 -15.02
CA TYR A 74 -15.88 -1.34 -16.28
C TYR A 74 -16.00 -2.87 -16.38
N PRO A 75 -16.53 -3.44 -17.49
CA PRO A 75 -16.72 -4.89 -17.62
C PRO A 75 -15.43 -5.70 -17.49
N ASP A 76 -14.29 -5.10 -17.84
CA ASP A 76 -12.94 -5.67 -17.80
C ASP A 76 -12.21 -5.47 -16.47
N VAL A 77 -12.86 -4.89 -15.45
CA VAL A 77 -12.29 -4.73 -14.11
C VAL A 77 -13.18 -5.43 -13.11
N ARG A 78 -12.72 -6.58 -12.62
CA ARG A 78 -13.46 -7.39 -11.63
C ARG A 78 -12.77 -7.41 -10.28
N THR A 79 -11.47 -7.18 -10.25
CA THR A 79 -10.62 -7.31 -9.06
C THR A 79 -9.58 -6.18 -9.00
N GLY A 80 -8.91 -6.03 -7.85
CA GLY A 80 -7.77 -5.13 -7.72
C GLY A 80 -6.64 -5.44 -8.71
N TYR A 81 -6.49 -6.71 -9.11
CA TYR A 81 -5.53 -7.17 -10.13
C TYR A 81 -5.77 -6.52 -11.50
N ASP A 82 -7.03 -6.34 -11.88
CA ASP A 82 -7.41 -5.77 -13.19
C ASP A 82 -7.18 -4.26 -13.24
N LEU A 83 -7.30 -3.58 -12.09
CA LEU A 83 -7.28 -2.12 -12.00
C LEU A 83 -6.00 -1.52 -12.59
N ILE A 84 -4.83 -1.99 -12.15
CA ILE A 84 -3.55 -1.44 -12.59
C ILE A 84 -3.23 -1.81 -14.04
N ARG A 85 -3.64 -3.00 -14.49
CA ARG A 85 -3.47 -3.47 -15.87
C ARG A 85 -4.31 -2.67 -16.85
N ARG A 86 -5.56 -2.37 -16.47
CA ARG A 86 -6.39 -1.44 -17.22
C ARG A 86 -5.77 -0.06 -17.26
N GLY A 87 -5.25 0.42 -16.12
CA GLY A 87 -4.53 1.70 -16.04
C GLY A 87 -3.37 1.78 -17.03
N LEU A 88 -2.54 0.74 -17.11
CA LEU A 88 -1.46 0.61 -18.09
C LEU A 88 -1.99 0.68 -19.54
N ALA A 89 -3.00 -0.12 -19.86
CA ALA A 89 -3.59 -0.19 -21.20
C ALA A 89 -4.23 1.14 -21.65
N ARG A 90 -4.75 1.94 -20.71
CA ARG A 90 -5.42 3.22 -21.02
C ARG A 90 -4.49 4.43 -20.99
N SER A 91 -3.40 4.36 -20.24
CA SER A 91 -2.51 5.51 -20.01
C SER A 91 -1.37 5.63 -21.01
N ASN A 92 -1.18 4.65 -21.91
CA ASN A 92 0.02 4.55 -22.75
C ASN A 92 1.31 4.55 -21.91
N ASN A 93 1.29 3.80 -20.80
CA ASN A 93 2.38 3.76 -19.82
C ASN A 93 2.74 5.12 -19.19
N GLY A 94 1.74 5.98 -18.96
CA GLY A 94 1.92 7.27 -18.30
C GLY A 94 2.23 7.19 -16.81
N ASN A 95 2.18 8.34 -16.13
CA ASN A 95 2.39 8.45 -14.68
C ASN A 95 1.33 7.63 -13.90
N CYS A 96 1.77 6.83 -12.94
CA CYS A 96 0.94 5.96 -12.11
C CYS A 96 1.01 6.33 -10.62
N LEU A 97 2.18 6.15 -10.00
CA LEU A 97 2.41 6.49 -8.59
C LEU A 97 3.38 7.66 -8.49
N GLY A 98 2.97 8.70 -7.77
CA GLY A 98 3.80 9.87 -7.50
C GLY A 98 4.21 9.90 -6.04
N TYR A 99 5.47 10.22 -5.78
CA TYR A 99 5.95 10.51 -4.43
C TYR A 99 6.77 11.80 -4.42
N ARG A 100 6.85 12.41 -3.25
CA ARG A 100 7.59 13.65 -3.05
C ARG A 100 8.75 13.38 -2.08
N PRO A 101 10.02 13.56 -2.49
CA PRO A 101 11.17 13.32 -1.62
C PRO A 101 11.24 14.25 -0.41
N ASP A 102 10.81 15.51 -0.58
CA ASP A 102 10.80 16.55 0.44
C ASP A 102 9.76 17.62 0.10
N ASP A 103 9.36 18.45 1.06
CA ASP A 103 8.27 19.43 0.86
C ASP A 103 8.54 20.50 -0.21
N GLN A 104 9.78 20.68 -0.62
CA GLN A 104 10.21 21.68 -1.60
C GLN A 104 10.30 21.09 -3.02
N SER A 105 10.53 19.78 -3.13
CA SER A 105 10.63 19.05 -4.38
C SER A 105 9.27 18.81 -5.04
N GLY A 106 9.27 18.75 -6.37
CA GLY A 106 8.11 18.29 -7.14
C GLY A 106 7.86 16.79 -6.97
N TYR A 107 6.72 16.31 -7.48
CA TYR A 107 6.44 14.87 -7.54
C TYR A 107 7.37 14.17 -8.51
N ILE A 108 7.96 13.06 -8.05
CA ILE A 108 8.63 12.07 -8.89
C ILE A 108 7.61 10.97 -9.18
N TRP A 109 7.44 10.66 -10.46
CA TRP A 109 6.43 9.71 -10.93
C TRP A 109 7.05 8.41 -11.40
N LEU A 110 6.41 7.30 -11.04
CA LEU A 110 6.64 5.99 -11.61
C LEU A 110 5.62 5.72 -12.70
N SER A 111 6.08 5.13 -13.82
CA SER A 111 5.20 4.71 -14.91
C SER A 111 4.34 3.51 -14.50
N TYR A 112 3.20 3.30 -15.14
CA TYR A 112 2.35 2.13 -14.89
C TYR A 112 3.11 0.80 -15.05
N GLN A 113 3.96 0.68 -16.06
CA GLN A 113 4.78 -0.51 -16.30
C GLN A 113 5.77 -0.72 -15.15
N THR A 114 6.46 0.35 -14.70
CA THR A 114 7.39 0.27 -13.57
C THR A 114 6.69 -0.18 -12.29
N VAL A 115 5.50 0.35 -12.01
CA VAL A 115 4.72 -0.05 -10.83
C VAL A 115 4.30 -1.51 -10.96
N LEU A 116 3.79 -1.93 -12.12
CA LEU A 116 3.38 -3.31 -12.36
C LEU A 116 4.54 -4.30 -12.21
N ASP A 117 5.69 -4.02 -12.82
CA ASP A 117 6.87 -4.89 -12.78
C ASP A 117 7.38 -5.05 -11.33
N ARG A 118 7.53 -3.93 -10.62
CA ARG A 118 7.95 -3.95 -9.21
C ARG A 118 6.98 -4.71 -8.32
N SER A 119 5.68 -4.49 -8.48
CA SER A 119 4.64 -5.23 -7.75
C SER A 119 4.68 -6.72 -8.03
N ILE A 120 4.83 -7.12 -9.30
CA ILE A 120 4.92 -8.54 -9.67
C ILE A 120 6.17 -9.16 -9.06
N ASN A 121 7.33 -8.50 -9.16
CA ASN A 121 8.58 -8.99 -8.59
C ASN A 121 8.48 -9.13 -7.07
N PHE A 122 7.92 -8.15 -6.37
CA PHE A 122 7.67 -8.25 -4.92
C PHE A 122 6.76 -9.44 -4.59
N GLY A 123 5.64 -9.59 -5.31
CA GLY A 123 4.72 -10.71 -5.14
C GLY A 123 5.39 -12.08 -5.40
N ARG A 124 6.24 -12.20 -6.43
CA ARG A 124 7.04 -13.39 -6.69
C ARG A 124 8.06 -13.66 -5.59
N GLY A 125 8.71 -12.62 -5.07
CA GLY A 125 9.59 -12.71 -3.92
C GLY A 125 8.89 -13.29 -2.70
N LEU A 126 7.67 -12.83 -2.39
CA LEU A 126 6.85 -13.43 -1.32
C LEU A 126 6.53 -14.90 -1.56
N ARG A 127 6.23 -15.28 -2.81
CA ARG A 127 6.05 -16.70 -3.19
C ARG A 127 7.32 -17.51 -2.96
N HIS A 128 8.48 -16.97 -3.29
CA HIS A 128 9.77 -17.59 -3.04
C HIS A 128 10.05 -17.78 -1.54
N LEU A 129 9.66 -16.79 -0.72
CA LEU A 129 9.73 -16.87 0.74
C LEU A 129 8.67 -17.82 1.36
N GLY A 130 7.83 -18.44 0.54
CA GLY A 130 6.90 -19.49 0.97
C GLY A 130 5.49 -19.01 1.33
N VAL A 131 5.17 -17.73 1.14
CA VAL A 131 3.82 -17.20 1.39
C VAL A 131 2.83 -17.83 0.41
N LYS A 132 1.71 -18.37 0.91
CA LYS A 132 0.74 -19.13 0.12
C LYS A 132 -0.38 -18.26 -0.45
N GLU A 133 -1.05 -18.75 -1.49
CA GLU A 133 -2.29 -18.14 -1.97
C GLU A 133 -3.32 -18.13 -0.83
N LYS A 134 -4.15 -17.09 -0.78
CA LYS A 134 -5.17 -16.82 0.25
C LYS A 134 -4.61 -16.57 1.65
N GLU A 135 -3.30 -16.61 1.84
CA GLU A 135 -2.66 -16.25 3.10
C GLU A 135 -2.70 -14.74 3.32
N CYS A 136 -2.90 -14.33 4.58
CA CYS A 136 -2.92 -12.94 4.98
C CYS A 136 -1.49 -12.41 5.13
N VAL A 137 -1.21 -11.27 4.49
CA VAL A 137 0.04 -10.51 4.65
C VAL A 137 -0.29 -9.15 5.22
N GLY A 138 0.32 -8.83 6.35
CA GLY A 138 0.15 -7.55 7.02
C GLY A 138 0.94 -6.46 6.29
N ILE A 139 0.36 -5.28 6.10
CA ILE A 139 1.08 -4.10 5.62
C ILE A 139 0.94 -3.01 6.68
N TYR A 140 2.03 -2.73 7.40
CA TYR A 140 2.11 -1.79 8.50
C TYR A 140 3.02 -0.61 8.14
N SER A 141 2.47 0.32 7.37
CA SER A 141 3.20 1.47 6.83
C SER A 141 2.24 2.63 6.53
N ASN A 142 2.80 3.84 6.58
CA ASN A 142 2.14 5.05 6.08
C ASN A 142 2.03 5.04 4.55
N ASN A 143 1.34 6.06 4.02
CA ASN A 143 1.16 6.20 2.57
C ASN A 143 2.51 6.42 1.86
N ARG A 144 3.00 5.39 1.18
CA ARG A 144 4.21 5.44 0.33
C ARG A 144 4.10 4.49 -0.86
N VAL A 145 5.04 4.59 -1.78
CA VAL A 145 5.06 3.79 -3.01
C VAL A 145 5.08 2.31 -2.70
N GLU A 146 5.94 1.87 -1.78
CA GLU A 146 6.14 0.48 -1.40
C GLU A 146 4.88 -0.14 -0.81
N TRP A 147 4.05 0.64 -0.12
CA TRP A 147 2.74 0.18 0.36
C TRP A 147 1.84 -0.22 -0.81
N ALA A 148 1.74 0.64 -1.82
CA ALA A 148 0.94 0.37 -3.02
C ALA A 148 1.54 -0.80 -3.83
N LEU A 149 2.88 -0.86 -3.92
CA LEU A 149 3.56 -1.96 -4.60
C LEU A 149 3.28 -3.30 -3.93
N ALA A 150 3.36 -3.35 -2.60
CA ALA A 150 3.07 -4.53 -1.79
C ALA A 150 1.65 -5.02 -2.05
N GLN A 151 0.66 -4.14 -1.91
CA GLN A 151 -0.74 -4.49 -2.12
C GLN A 151 -1.00 -5.06 -3.53
N GLN A 152 -0.48 -4.41 -4.57
CA GLN A 152 -0.63 -4.89 -5.95
C GLN A 152 0.12 -6.21 -6.21
N GLY A 153 1.26 -6.42 -5.53
CA GLY A 153 1.98 -7.69 -5.55
C GLY A 153 1.16 -8.81 -4.93
N LEU A 154 0.52 -8.56 -3.78
CA LEU A 154 -0.38 -9.53 -3.14
C LEU A 154 -1.54 -9.93 -4.05
N TYR A 155 -2.20 -8.96 -4.69
CA TYR A 155 -3.28 -9.22 -5.64
C TYR A 155 -2.85 -10.08 -6.83
N SER A 156 -1.60 -9.93 -7.28
CA SER A 156 -1.04 -10.68 -8.42
C SER A 156 -0.82 -12.17 -8.15
N PHE A 157 -0.86 -12.58 -6.89
CA PHE A 157 -0.62 -13.96 -6.47
C PHE A 157 -1.69 -14.46 -5.49
N SER A 158 -2.90 -13.88 -5.58
CA SER A 158 -4.07 -14.27 -4.78
C SER A 158 -3.83 -14.27 -3.26
N MET A 159 -2.90 -13.45 -2.77
CA MET A 159 -2.68 -13.24 -1.34
C MET A 159 -3.63 -12.17 -0.79
N VAL A 160 -3.90 -12.20 0.51
CA VAL A 160 -4.84 -11.28 1.17
C VAL A 160 -4.06 -10.16 1.86
N SER A 161 -4.29 -8.92 1.44
CA SER A 161 -3.71 -7.74 2.08
C SER A 161 -4.47 -7.38 3.36
N VAL A 162 -3.77 -7.26 4.49
CA VAL A 162 -4.33 -6.77 5.76
C VAL A 162 -3.60 -5.48 6.15
N ALA A 163 -4.30 -4.35 6.09
CA ALA A 163 -3.71 -3.05 6.46
C ALA A 163 -3.67 -2.88 7.98
N LEU A 164 -2.52 -2.47 8.52
CA LEU A 164 -2.30 -2.15 9.92
C LEU A 164 -1.96 -0.66 10.06
N TYR A 165 -2.63 0.03 10.99
CA TYR A 165 -2.51 1.48 11.17
C TYR A 165 -1.96 1.84 12.54
N ASP A 166 -1.09 2.87 12.60
CA ASP A 166 -0.46 3.36 13.83
C ASP A 166 -1.47 3.78 14.89
N THR A 167 -2.62 4.30 14.46
CA THR A 167 -3.67 4.85 15.33
C THR A 167 -4.41 3.80 16.15
N LEU A 168 -4.31 2.51 15.79
CA LEU A 168 -4.93 1.42 16.54
C LEU A 168 -4.14 1.05 17.80
N GLY A 169 -2.86 1.40 17.83
CA GLY A 169 -1.93 1.05 18.90
C GLY A 169 -1.42 -0.40 18.83
N PRO A 170 -0.37 -0.71 19.60
CA PRO A 170 0.38 -1.96 19.48
C PRO A 170 -0.45 -3.20 19.88
N THR A 171 -1.33 -3.06 20.88
CA THR A 171 -2.22 -4.14 21.32
C THR A 171 -3.17 -4.57 20.20
N ALA A 172 -3.75 -3.62 19.46
CA ALA A 172 -4.66 -3.91 18.37
C ALA A 172 -3.91 -4.52 17.18
N SER A 173 -2.72 -4.01 16.84
CA SER A 173 -1.89 -4.60 15.78
C SER A 173 -1.50 -6.04 16.10
N HIS A 174 -1.09 -6.33 17.34
CA HIS A 174 -0.78 -7.70 17.79
C HIS A 174 -2.02 -8.60 17.72
N PHE A 175 -3.18 -8.10 18.15
CA PHE A 175 -4.45 -8.82 18.06
C PHE A 175 -4.80 -9.15 16.61
N ILE A 176 -4.70 -8.19 15.68
CA ILE A 176 -5.01 -8.41 14.26
C ILE A 176 -4.04 -9.42 13.65
N ILE A 177 -2.73 -9.30 13.90
CA ILE A 177 -1.73 -10.24 13.40
C ILE A 177 -2.06 -11.67 13.84
N THR A 178 -2.40 -11.85 15.11
CA THR A 178 -2.76 -13.14 15.68
C THR A 178 -4.08 -13.66 15.11
N GLN A 179 -5.13 -12.83 15.11
CA GLN A 179 -6.48 -13.22 14.70
C GLN A 179 -6.58 -13.55 13.21
N ALA A 180 -5.80 -12.88 12.37
CA ALA A 180 -5.73 -13.11 10.93
C ALA A 180 -4.61 -14.10 10.55
N GLU A 181 -3.95 -14.73 11.53
CA GLU A 181 -2.87 -15.71 11.34
C GLU A 181 -1.76 -15.22 10.40
N ILE A 182 -1.38 -13.95 10.53
CA ILE A 182 -0.43 -13.30 9.63
C ILE A 182 0.99 -13.79 9.96
N THR A 183 1.58 -14.56 9.04
CA THR A 183 2.96 -15.06 9.17
C THR A 183 4.00 -14.07 8.66
N THR A 184 3.61 -13.13 7.79
CA THR A 184 4.49 -12.15 7.15
C THR A 184 3.92 -10.74 7.25
N VAL A 185 4.72 -9.81 7.77
CA VAL A 185 4.35 -8.38 7.86
C VAL A 185 5.37 -7.53 7.09
N VAL A 186 4.87 -6.68 6.19
CA VAL A 186 5.64 -5.61 5.55
C VAL A 186 5.54 -4.36 6.43
N LEU A 187 6.67 -3.80 6.83
CA LEU A 187 6.74 -2.78 7.87
C LEU A 187 7.65 -1.62 7.46
N GLU A 188 7.31 -0.41 7.88
CA GLU A 188 8.09 0.79 7.57
C GLU A 188 8.85 1.38 8.76
N THR A 189 8.18 1.62 9.88
CA THR A 189 8.72 2.48 10.94
C THR A 189 9.47 1.67 12.00
N GLU A 190 10.61 2.18 12.45
CA GLU A 190 11.41 1.53 13.50
C GLU A 190 10.60 1.38 14.80
N LYS A 191 9.76 2.37 15.12
CA LYS A 191 8.82 2.31 16.25
C LYS A 191 7.92 1.08 16.20
N ASN A 192 7.31 0.79 15.05
CA ASN A 192 6.41 -0.36 14.93
C ASN A 192 7.19 -1.68 14.92
N LEU A 193 8.39 -1.67 14.34
CA LEU A 193 9.29 -2.83 14.39
C LEU A 193 9.65 -3.17 15.84
N GLU A 194 10.13 -2.18 16.59
CA GLU A 194 10.46 -2.31 18.00
C GLU A 194 9.26 -2.83 18.81
N SER A 195 8.07 -2.26 18.58
CA SER A 195 6.86 -2.71 19.26
C SER A 195 6.50 -4.17 18.96
N ILE A 196 6.74 -4.67 17.74
CA ILE A 196 6.55 -6.09 17.42
C ILE A 196 7.64 -6.94 18.08
N LEU A 197 8.89 -6.49 18.09
CA LEU A 197 10.01 -7.22 18.72
C LEU A 197 9.91 -7.28 20.26
N GLU A 198 9.21 -6.34 20.88
CA GLU A 198 8.89 -6.37 22.33
C GLU A 198 7.87 -7.46 22.68
N ASN A 199 6.92 -7.72 21.77
CA ASN A 199 5.89 -8.75 21.96
C ASN A 199 5.53 -9.41 20.62
N VAL A 200 6.37 -10.36 20.23
CA VAL A 200 6.27 -11.06 18.94
C VAL A 200 5.02 -11.95 18.92
N PRO A 201 4.07 -11.74 17.98
CA PRO A 201 2.97 -12.66 17.78
C PRO A 201 3.48 -14.06 17.42
N THR A 202 2.93 -15.10 18.05
CA THR A 202 3.44 -16.49 17.90
C THR A 202 3.36 -17.04 16.48
N CYS A 203 2.43 -16.54 15.67
CA CYS A 203 2.26 -16.92 14.27
C CYS A 203 3.23 -16.20 13.32
N LEU A 204 3.82 -15.08 13.75
CA LEU A 204 4.67 -14.24 12.91
C LEU A 204 6.04 -14.91 12.72
N LYS A 205 6.48 -15.00 11.46
CA LYS A 205 7.74 -15.64 11.06
C LYS A 205 8.67 -14.71 10.31
N THR A 206 8.10 -13.79 9.53
CA THR A 206 8.86 -12.95 8.60
C THR A 206 8.44 -11.49 8.71
N ILE A 207 9.43 -10.60 8.78
CA ILE A 207 9.24 -9.16 8.67
C ILE A 207 9.99 -8.66 7.44
N ILE A 208 9.30 -7.90 6.59
CA ILE A 208 9.87 -7.26 5.41
C ILE A 208 9.91 -5.77 5.67
N TYR A 209 11.09 -5.21 5.85
CA TYR A 209 11.27 -3.80 6.21
C TYR A 209 11.49 -2.93 4.96
N MET A 210 10.76 -1.82 4.86
CA MET A 210 10.79 -0.93 3.69
C MET A 210 11.99 0.02 3.65
N ASN A 211 12.71 0.18 4.77
CA ASN A 211 13.86 1.06 4.88
C ASN A 211 15.15 0.24 5.11
N ASP A 212 16.27 0.93 5.31
CA ASP A 212 17.51 0.27 5.70
C ASP A 212 17.44 -0.26 7.14
N LEU A 213 18.00 -1.45 7.34
CA LEU A 213 18.11 -2.12 8.63
C LEU A 213 19.52 -1.95 9.20
N SER A 214 19.62 -1.71 10.50
CA SER A 214 20.88 -1.82 11.22
C SER A 214 21.20 -3.30 11.48
N SER A 215 22.50 -3.63 11.58
CA SER A 215 22.95 -4.99 11.91
C SER A 215 22.39 -5.48 13.25
N ASP A 216 22.26 -4.58 14.22
CA ASP A 216 21.83 -4.93 15.58
C ASP A 216 20.36 -5.39 15.63
N ILE A 217 19.49 -4.75 14.84
CA ILE A 217 18.07 -5.11 14.72
C ILE A 217 17.92 -6.48 14.06
N VAL A 218 18.71 -6.77 13.02
CA VAL A 218 18.68 -8.06 12.33
C VAL A 218 19.06 -9.19 13.30
N VAL A 219 20.17 -9.04 14.01
CA VAL A 219 20.63 -10.03 15.01
C VAL A 219 19.60 -10.22 16.13
N ARG A 220 18.95 -9.14 16.57
CA ARG A 220 17.88 -9.24 17.59
C ARG A 220 16.69 -10.03 17.08
N ALA A 221 16.23 -9.76 15.86
CA ALA A 221 15.06 -10.44 15.32
C ALA A 221 15.34 -11.93 15.06
N GLU A 222 16.53 -12.28 14.58
CA GLU A 222 16.96 -13.68 14.41
C GLU A 222 16.97 -14.44 15.75
N LYS A 223 17.43 -13.82 16.84
CA LYS A 223 17.37 -14.40 18.19
C LYS A 223 15.94 -14.66 18.67
N LEU A 224 14.97 -13.89 18.16
CA LEU A 224 13.55 -14.07 18.42
C LEU A 224 12.88 -15.06 17.45
N GLY A 225 13.66 -15.69 16.56
CA GLY A 225 13.16 -16.67 15.58
C GLY A 225 12.47 -16.06 14.36
N LEU A 226 12.69 -14.76 14.09
CA LEU A 226 12.11 -14.04 12.95
C LEU A 226 13.11 -13.90 11.81
N ASN A 227 12.63 -14.03 10.58
CA ASN A 227 13.38 -13.68 9.38
C ASN A 227 13.15 -12.21 9.05
N LEU A 228 14.23 -11.44 8.87
CA LEU A 228 14.16 -10.04 8.41
C LEU A 228 14.71 -9.91 7.00
N TYR A 229 13.93 -9.27 6.12
CA TYR A 229 14.35 -8.93 4.76
C TYR A 229 14.10 -7.46 4.48
N LYS A 230 14.92 -6.85 3.62
CA LYS A 230 14.57 -5.56 3.03
C LYS A 230 13.56 -5.75 1.91
N PHE A 231 12.65 -4.79 1.73
CA PHE A 231 11.68 -4.81 0.64
C PHE A 231 12.34 -5.01 -0.73
N CYS A 232 13.46 -4.32 -0.98
CA CYS A 232 14.20 -4.43 -2.23
C CYS A 232 14.91 -5.79 -2.42
N GLU A 233 15.19 -6.53 -1.35
CA GLU A 233 15.73 -7.89 -1.45
C GLU A 233 14.65 -8.86 -1.89
N VAL A 234 13.44 -8.72 -1.34
CA VAL A 234 12.27 -9.49 -1.76
C VAL A 234 11.95 -9.21 -3.24
N GLU A 235 11.99 -7.95 -3.67
CA GLU A 235 11.84 -7.59 -5.10
C GLU A 235 12.91 -8.23 -6.00
N LYS A 236 14.16 -8.39 -5.54
CA LYS A 236 15.25 -8.93 -6.37
C LYS A 236 15.17 -10.44 -6.59
N VAL A 237 14.54 -11.16 -5.66
CA VAL A 237 14.44 -12.62 -5.69
C VAL A 237 13.27 -13.09 -6.60
N GLY A 238 12.33 -12.20 -6.92
CA GLY A 238 11.17 -12.47 -7.78
C GLY A 238 11.36 -12.07 -9.24
#